data_AF-A0A2G3K1Z3-F1
#
_entry.id   AF-A0A2G3K1Z3-F1
#
_cell.length_a   1.000
_cell.length_b   1.000
_cell.length_c   1.000
_cell.angle_alpha   90.00
_cell.angle_beta   90.00
_cell.angle_gamma   90.00
#
_symmetry.space_group_name_H-M   'P 1'
#
loop_
_entity.id
_entity.type
_entity.pdbx_description
1 polymer ?
#
loop_
_entity_poly.entity_id
_entity_poly.type
_entity_poly.pdbx_seq_one_letter_code
_entity_poly.pdbx_strand_id
1 'polypeptide(L)'
;MKRAEILQALQATMQAYIQQQWPQLLSEVAAELIEQADRASSTHDARVMFDARATWLAFDTELHSAWLVHLQRLLDRSLVTAFRRERRRFNQAPRHNLSLRDLADVEQELALERRIANFRSEAGTTLSNLNARIANLYHQTESAERENPFRPYVICGSLALGISELDLLEDVSEVLQKAAANRLSTRVIDLYQQLNAQLESFGIPVKLPAQGRSRSEKKSSKSRALQPIDSPTVTATIPTALAAQASQLPRSDLLLRWI
;
A
#
# COMPACT_ATOMS: atom_id res chain seq x y z
N MET A 1 26.13 -8.11 -14.38
CA MET A 1 24.69 -8.13 -14.68
C MET A 1 24.20 -6.70 -14.76
N LYS A 2 23.39 -6.34 -15.76
CA LYS A 2 22.87 -4.97 -15.90
C LYS A 2 21.77 -4.72 -14.86
N ARG A 3 21.60 -3.48 -14.42
CA ARG A 3 20.54 -3.09 -13.46
C ARG A 3 19.14 -3.55 -13.88
N ALA A 4 18.81 -3.41 -15.17
CA ALA A 4 17.53 -3.84 -15.71
C ALA A 4 17.30 -5.35 -15.54
N GLU A 5 18.32 -6.17 -15.78
CA GLU A 5 18.27 -7.62 -15.61
C GLU A 5 18.06 -8.00 -14.13
N ILE A 6 18.70 -7.28 -13.20
CA ILE A 6 18.51 -7.46 -11.75
C ILE A 6 17.07 -7.17 -11.35
N LEU A 7 16.50 -6.06 -11.81
CA LEU A 7 15.15 -5.67 -11.46
C LEU A 7 14.10 -6.60 -12.07
N GLN A 8 14.31 -7.05 -13.31
CA GLN A 8 13.46 -8.06 -13.95
C GLN A 8 13.53 -9.40 -13.19
N ALA A 9 14.70 -9.81 -12.73
CA ALA A 9 14.85 -11.02 -11.93
C ALA A 9 14.12 -10.92 -10.57
N LEU A 10 14.13 -9.74 -9.94
CA LEU A 10 13.38 -9.50 -8.69
C LEU A 10 11.87 -9.46 -8.90
N GLN A 11 11.40 -8.88 -10.02
CA GLN A 11 9.98 -8.93 -10.41
C GLN A 11 9.51 -10.38 -10.56
N ALA A 12 10.28 -11.19 -11.29
CA ALA A 12 9.97 -12.60 -11.50
C ALA A 12 9.88 -13.36 -10.16
N THR A 13 10.82 -13.12 -9.24
CA THR A 13 10.78 -13.71 -7.89
C THR A 13 9.54 -13.29 -7.11
N MET A 14 9.19 -12.01 -7.12
CA MET A 14 8.00 -11.52 -6.43
C MET A 14 6.71 -12.13 -6.97
N GLN A 15 6.60 -12.26 -8.30
CA GLN A 15 5.45 -12.89 -8.95
C GLN A 15 5.36 -14.37 -8.66
N ALA A 16 6.47 -15.09 -8.80
CA ALA A 16 6.53 -16.52 -8.49
C ALA A 16 6.16 -16.78 -7.03
N TYR A 17 6.64 -15.94 -6.10
CA TYR A 17 6.26 -16.01 -4.69
C TYR A 17 4.74 -15.84 -4.52
N ILE A 18 4.17 -14.74 -5.05
CA ILE A 18 2.73 -14.47 -4.92
C ILE A 18 1.89 -15.61 -5.51
N GLN A 19 2.26 -16.10 -6.70
CA GLN A 19 1.60 -17.21 -7.36
C GLN A 19 1.67 -18.51 -6.54
N GLN A 20 2.82 -18.79 -5.92
CA GLN A 20 2.99 -19.95 -5.05
C GLN A 20 2.18 -19.84 -3.76
N GLN A 21 2.06 -18.64 -3.18
CA GLN A 21 1.34 -18.43 -1.93
C GLN A 21 -0.19 -18.39 -2.10
N TRP A 22 -0.69 -18.21 -3.33
CA TRP A 22 -2.10 -18.00 -3.60
C TRP A 22 -3.04 -19.10 -3.04
N PRO A 23 -2.80 -20.41 -3.25
CA PRO A 23 -3.71 -21.44 -2.74
C PRO A 23 -3.84 -21.42 -1.21
N GLN A 24 -2.73 -21.14 -0.52
CA GLN A 24 -2.73 -21.06 0.94
C GLN A 24 -3.45 -19.79 1.40
N LEU A 25 -3.18 -18.64 0.78
CA LEU A 25 -3.88 -17.38 1.04
C LEU A 25 -5.39 -17.55 0.84
N LEU A 26 -5.81 -18.21 -0.25
CA LEU A 26 -7.20 -18.47 -0.57
C LEU A 26 -7.90 -19.19 0.60
N SER A 27 -7.30 -20.30 1.07
CA SER A 27 -7.85 -21.10 2.16
C SER A 27 -7.89 -20.37 3.51
N GLU A 28 -6.85 -19.60 3.85
CA GLU A 28 -6.74 -18.91 5.13
C GLU A 28 -7.66 -17.71 5.26
N VAL A 29 -7.86 -16.97 4.16
CA VAL A 29 -8.83 -15.88 4.11
C VAL A 29 -10.25 -16.43 4.24
N ALA A 30 -10.56 -17.54 3.53
CA ALA A 30 -11.86 -18.18 3.64
C ALA A 30 -12.12 -18.72 5.06
N ALA A 31 -11.10 -19.24 5.75
CA ALA A 31 -11.21 -19.68 7.14
C ALA A 31 -11.40 -18.49 8.10
N GLU A 32 -10.62 -17.40 7.92
CA GLU A 32 -10.75 -16.18 8.73
C GLU A 32 -12.16 -15.59 8.66
N LEU A 33 -12.76 -15.56 7.47
CA LEU A 33 -14.11 -15.01 7.29
C LEU A 33 -15.17 -15.85 8.02
N ILE A 34 -15.02 -17.18 8.11
CA ILE A 34 -15.90 -18.01 8.95
C ILE A 34 -15.71 -17.66 10.41
N GLU A 35 -14.46 -17.63 10.89
CA GLU A 35 -14.18 -17.33 12.30
C GLU A 35 -14.68 -15.94 12.72
N GLN A 36 -14.60 -14.96 11.82
CA GLN A 36 -15.15 -13.63 12.05
C GLN A 36 -16.69 -13.68 12.07
N ALA A 37 -17.31 -14.43 11.17
CA ALA A 37 -18.77 -14.58 11.11
C ALA A 37 -19.33 -15.21 12.39
N ASP A 38 -18.65 -16.22 12.92
CA ASP A 38 -19.02 -16.89 14.19
C ASP A 38 -18.91 -15.94 15.41
N ARG A 39 -18.05 -14.91 15.32
CA ARG A 39 -17.83 -13.91 16.37
C ARG A 39 -18.64 -12.62 16.14
N ALA A 40 -19.39 -12.54 15.05
CA ALA A 40 -20.11 -11.33 14.68
C ALA A 40 -21.22 -11.00 15.69
N SER A 41 -21.36 -9.71 16.03
CA SER A 41 -22.38 -9.25 16.97
C SER A 41 -23.79 -9.15 16.36
N SER A 42 -23.89 -9.20 15.03
CA SER A 42 -25.17 -9.12 14.32
C SER A 42 -25.27 -10.16 13.20
N THR A 43 -26.51 -10.56 12.89
CA THR A 43 -26.80 -11.45 11.74
C THR A 43 -26.42 -10.80 10.41
N HIS A 44 -26.51 -9.48 10.32
CA HIS A 44 -26.11 -8.74 9.12
C HIS A 44 -24.60 -8.84 8.88
N ASP A 45 -23.78 -8.59 9.90
CA ASP A 45 -22.31 -8.66 9.78
C ASP A 45 -21.85 -10.09 9.44
N ALA A 46 -22.45 -11.09 10.09
CA ALA A 46 -22.19 -12.50 9.76
C ALA A 46 -22.53 -12.80 8.30
N ARG A 47 -23.64 -12.24 7.78
CA ARG A 47 -24.05 -12.42 6.39
C ARG A 47 -23.05 -11.82 5.42
N VAL A 48 -22.59 -10.59 5.67
CA VAL A 48 -21.56 -9.93 4.85
C VAL A 48 -20.28 -10.78 4.79
N MET A 49 -19.86 -11.36 5.91
CA MET A 49 -18.67 -12.24 5.96
C MET A 49 -18.86 -13.55 5.19
N PHE A 50 -20.04 -14.18 5.27
CA PHE A 50 -20.36 -15.36 4.47
C PHE A 50 -20.41 -15.04 2.96
N ASP A 51 -21.01 -13.91 2.59
CA ASP A 51 -21.08 -13.48 1.19
C ASP A 51 -19.68 -13.12 0.65
N ALA A 52 -18.83 -12.47 1.45
CA ALA A 52 -17.42 -12.22 1.13
C ALA A 52 -16.64 -13.51 0.90
N ARG A 53 -16.84 -14.51 1.77
CA ARG A 53 -16.19 -15.82 1.63
C ARG A 53 -16.66 -16.57 0.39
N ALA A 54 -17.97 -16.59 0.15
CA ALA A 54 -18.54 -17.25 -1.02
C ALA A 54 -17.96 -16.63 -2.32
N THR A 55 -17.90 -15.29 -2.36
CA THR A 55 -17.30 -14.54 -3.47
C THR A 55 -15.82 -14.89 -3.65
N TRP A 56 -15.03 -14.85 -2.58
CA TRP A 56 -13.59 -15.13 -2.61
C TRP A 56 -13.27 -16.52 -3.19
N LEU A 57 -14.07 -17.52 -2.84
CA LEU A 57 -13.90 -18.88 -3.35
C LEU A 57 -14.46 -19.07 -4.76
N ALA A 58 -15.56 -18.36 -5.10
CA ALA A 58 -16.18 -18.48 -6.42
C ALA A 58 -15.34 -17.84 -7.52
N PHE A 59 -14.64 -16.75 -7.22
CA PHE A 59 -13.81 -15.99 -8.17
C PHE A 59 -12.31 -16.25 -7.97
N ASP A 60 -11.93 -17.43 -7.46
CA ASP A 60 -10.53 -17.80 -7.22
C ASP A 60 -9.63 -17.47 -8.44
N THR A 61 -9.98 -18.02 -9.60
CA THR A 61 -9.15 -17.90 -10.81
C THR A 61 -9.17 -16.47 -11.37
N GLU A 62 -10.34 -15.86 -11.45
CA GLU A 62 -10.52 -14.50 -11.95
C GLU A 62 -9.75 -13.50 -11.08
N LEU A 63 -9.92 -13.59 -9.75
CA LEU A 63 -9.28 -12.70 -8.80
C LEU A 63 -7.76 -12.86 -8.78
N HIS A 64 -7.27 -14.11 -8.83
CA HIS A 64 -5.83 -14.35 -8.92
C HIS A 64 -5.24 -13.75 -10.19
N SER A 65 -5.91 -13.94 -11.33
CA SER A 65 -5.47 -13.38 -12.62
C SER A 65 -5.49 -11.85 -12.61
N ALA A 66 -6.56 -11.24 -12.09
CA ALA A 66 -6.69 -9.79 -11.96
C ALA A 66 -5.61 -9.23 -11.04
N TRP A 67 -5.34 -9.87 -9.91
CA TRP A 67 -4.30 -9.45 -8.98
C TRP A 67 -2.92 -9.46 -9.66
N LEU A 68 -2.55 -10.52 -10.37
CA LEU A 68 -1.26 -10.61 -11.07
C LEU A 68 -1.12 -9.54 -12.17
N VAL A 69 -2.19 -9.26 -12.92
CA VAL A 69 -2.22 -8.18 -13.92
C VAL A 69 -1.97 -6.82 -13.27
N HIS A 70 -2.67 -6.51 -12.18
CA HIS A 70 -2.48 -5.24 -11.46
C HIS A 70 -1.11 -5.14 -10.79
N LEU A 71 -0.59 -6.24 -10.28
CA LEU A 71 0.73 -6.33 -9.69
C LEU A 71 1.81 -5.99 -10.74
N GLN A 72 1.76 -6.63 -11.91
CA GLN A 72 2.66 -6.35 -13.03
C GLN A 72 2.58 -4.87 -13.44
N ARG A 73 1.35 -4.34 -13.60
CA ARG A 73 1.12 -2.94 -13.98
C ARG A 73 1.73 -1.95 -12.98
N LEU A 74 1.56 -2.20 -11.67
CA LEU A 74 2.12 -1.34 -10.63
C LEU A 74 3.66 -1.47 -10.54
N LEU A 75 4.20 -2.67 -10.74
CA LEU A 75 5.65 -2.91 -10.80
C LEU A 75 6.30 -2.21 -12.00
N ASP A 76 5.73 -2.33 -13.19
CA ASP A 76 6.29 -1.68 -14.38
C ASP A 76 6.26 -0.16 -14.23
N ARG A 77 5.16 0.36 -13.70
CA ARG A 77 5.05 1.78 -13.42
C ARG A 77 6.07 2.24 -12.37
N SER A 78 6.25 1.48 -11.30
CA SER A 78 7.18 1.83 -10.22
C SER A 78 8.64 1.78 -10.69
N LEU A 79 8.98 0.86 -11.60
CA LEU A 79 10.27 0.86 -12.27
C LEU A 79 10.47 2.09 -13.15
N VAL A 80 9.51 2.42 -14.03
CA VAL A 80 9.60 3.60 -14.90
C VAL A 80 9.76 4.89 -14.08
N THR A 81 9.06 5.03 -12.97
CA THR A 81 9.15 6.23 -12.12
C THR A 81 10.42 6.25 -11.27
N ALA A 82 10.88 5.10 -10.75
CA ALA A 82 12.18 4.98 -10.08
C ALA A 82 13.33 5.40 -11.01
N PHE A 83 13.32 4.96 -12.28
CA PHE A 83 14.30 5.37 -13.29
C PHE A 83 14.18 6.84 -13.70
N ARG A 84 12.97 7.42 -13.77
CA ARG A 84 12.78 8.84 -14.12
C ARG A 84 13.25 9.80 -13.03
N ARG A 85 13.30 9.37 -11.77
CA ARG A 85 13.77 10.20 -10.66
C ARG A 85 15.28 10.49 -10.71
N GLU A 86 16.03 9.74 -11.51
CA GLU A 86 17.42 10.06 -11.89
C GLU A 86 17.54 11.39 -12.67
N ARG A 87 16.42 12.02 -13.08
CA ARG A 87 16.43 13.30 -13.82
C ARG A 87 15.61 14.45 -13.22
N ARG A 88 14.90 14.28 -12.10
CA ARG A 88 14.09 15.36 -11.50
C ARG A 88 14.26 15.47 -9.98
N ARG A 89 15.50 15.69 -9.53
CA ARG A 89 15.73 16.49 -8.32
C ARG A 89 15.96 17.93 -8.78
N PHE A 90 14.89 18.64 -9.14
CA PHE A 90 14.71 20.10 -9.11
C PHE A 90 13.45 20.44 -9.95
N ASN A 91 12.57 21.23 -9.35
CA ASN A 91 11.43 21.94 -9.93
C ASN A 91 10.06 21.23 -10.07
N GLN A 92 9.16 21.77 -9.24
CA GLN A 92 7.74 22.07 -9.50
C GLN A 92 6.74 20.91 -9.40
N ALA A 93 6.02 20.88 -8.27
CA ALA A 93 4.63 20.48 -8.25
C ALA A 93 3.77 21.75 -8.14
N PRO A 94 2.85 22.04 -9.09
CA PRO A 94 1.81 23.01 -8.84
C PRO A 94 0.87 22.43 -7.79
N ARG A 95 0.67 23.19 -6.72
CA ARG A 95 -0.51 23.05 -5.87
C ARG A 95 -1.74 23.44 -6.71
N HIS A 96 -2.83 22.70 -6.51
CA HIS A 96 -4.24 22.99 -6.87
C HIS A 96 -4.88 21.91 -7.75
N ASN A 97 -5.75 21.12 -7.11
CA ASN A 97 -7.11 20.77 -7.56
C ASN A 97 -7.78 19.97 -6.42
N LEU A 98 -8.45 20.68 -5.52
CA LEU A 98 -9.32 20.09 -4.51
C LEU A 98 -10.71 19.93 -5.14
N SER A 99 -10.91 18.86 -5.89
CA SER A 99 -12.25 18.39 -6.23
C SER A 99 -12.95 17.98 -4.93
N LEU A 100 -14.24 18.30 -4.77
CA LEU A 100 -15.09 17.58 -3.81
C LEU A 100 -14.90 16.09 -4.11
N ARG A 101 -14.24 15.39 -3.20
CA ARG A 101 -14.16 13.93 -3.21
C ARG A 101 -15.33 13.43 -2.40
N ASP A 102 -15.91 12.32 -2.86
CA ASP A 102 -16.93 11.63 -2.10
C ASP A 102 -16.33 11.15 -0.77
N LEU A 103 -17.14 11.12 0.30
CA LEU A 103 -16.69 10.67 1.62
C LEU A 103 -16.20 9.22 1.55
N ALA A 104 -16.90 8.39 0.77
CA ALA A 104 -16.55 6.98 0.53
C ALA A 104 -15.14 6.83 -0.08
N ASP A 105 -14.77 7.68 -1.04
CA ASP A 105 -13.43 7.62 -1.67
C ASP A 105 -12.31 7.91 -0.66
N VAL A 106 -12.57 8.82 0.29
CA VAL A 106 -11.60 9.17 1.34
C VAL A 106 -11.46 8.02 2.34
N GLU A 107 -12.57 7.40 2.73
CA GLU A 107 -12.57 6.25 3.64
C GLU A 107 -11.84 5.05 3.03
N GLN A 108 -12.05 4.77 1.74
CA GLN A 108 -11.32 3.73 1.01
C GLN A 108 -9.82 4.02 0.92
N GLU A 109 -9.42 5.27 0.66
CA GLU A 109 -8.01 5.68 0.66
C GLU A 109 -7.36 5.49 2.04
N LEU A 110 -8.05 5.90 3.11
CA LEU A 110 -7.58 5.71 4.49
C LEU A 110 -7.50 4.23 4.88
N ALA A 111 -8.47 3.40 4.45
CA ALA A 111 -8.46 1.98 4.71
C ALA A 111 -7.25 1.30 4.03
N LEU A 112 -6.94 1.69 2.78
CA LEU A 112 -5.76 1.22 2.06
C LEU A 112 -4.47 1.69 2.76
N GLU A 113 -4.37 2.95 3.17
CA GLU A 113 -3.21 3.48 3.90
C GLU A 113 -2.94 2.70 5.19
N ARG A 114 -3.99 2.39 5.97
CA ARG A 114 -3.88 1.58 7.19
C ARG A 114 -3.32 0.19 6.91
N ARG A 115 -3.74 -0.44 5.82
CA ARG A 115 -3.25 -1.77 5.43
C ARG A 115 -1.80 -1.71 4.96
N ILE A 116 -1.43 -0.69 4.19
CA ILE A 116 -0.03 -0.46 3.79
C ILE A 116 0.85 -0.24 5.04
N ALA A 117 0.37 0.51 6.02
CA ALA A 117 1.07 0.70 7.29
C ALA A 117 1.25 -0.63 8.04
N ASN A 118 0.24 -1.51 8.02
CA ASN A 118 0.34 -2.85 8.59
C ASN A 118 1.44 -3.68 7.90
N PHE A 119 1.48 -3.69 6.56
CA PHE A 119 2.56 -4.35 5.81
C PHE A 119 3.94 -3.81 6.16
N ARG A 120 4.08 -2.49 6.35
CA ARG A 120 5.35 -1.87 6.79
C ARG A 120 5.74 -2.35 8.18
N SER A 121 4.77 -2.41 9.10
CA SER A 121 4.99 -2.87 10.48
C SER A 121 5.46 -4.32 10.51
N GLU A 122 4.74 -5.21 9.81
CA GLU A 122 5.08 -6.64 9.73
C GLU A 122 6.45 -6.88 9.07
N ALA A 123 6.77 -6.13 8.01
CA ALA A 123 8.03 -6.28 7.30
C ALA A 123 9.25 -5.76 8.08
N GLY A 124 9.06 -4.70 8.89
CA GLY A 124 10.07 -4.08 9.74
C GLY A 124 11.45 -3.91 9.06
N THR A 125 12.46 -4.50 9.70
CA THR A 125 13.86 -4.43 9.28
C THR A 125 14.10 -5.00 7.88
N THR A 126 13.35 -6.02 7.46
CA THR A 126 13.52 -6.66 6.15
C THR A 126 13.19 -5.70 5.01
N LEU A 127 12.14 -4.89 5.17
CA LEU A 127 11.81 -3.82 4.21
C LEU A 127 12.85 -2.70 4.23
N SER A 128 13.36 -2.32 5.41
CA SER A 128 14.43 -1.33 5.54
C SER A 128 15.69 -1.76 4.78
N ASN A 129 16.10 -3.03 4.94
CA ASN A 129 17.22 -3.62 4.23
C ASN A 129 17.01 -3.63 2.71
N LEU A 130 15.80 -3.99 2.26
CA LEU A 130 15.43 -3.96 0.85
C LEU A 130 15.55 -2.53 0.29
N ASN A 131 15.00 -1.54 0.99
CA ASN A 131 15.08 -0.14 0.60
C ASN A 131 16.54 0.33 0.47
N ALA A 132 17.42 -0.08 1.39
CA ALA A 132 18.84 0.27 1.34
C ALA A 132 19.58 -0.39 0.18
N ARG A 133 19.33 -1.68 -0.09
CA ARG A 133 19.92 -2.37 -1.26
C ARG A 133 19.42 -1.78 -2.58
N ILE A 134 18.13 -1.43 -2.67
CA ILE A 134 17.58 -0.76 -3.84
C ILE A 134 18.23 0.62 -4.02
N ALA A 135 18.38 1.42 -2.96
CA ALA A 135 19.08 2.70 -3.03
C ALA A 135 20.52 2.53 -3.55
N ASN A 136 21.25 1.50 -3.09
CA ASN A 136 22.59 1.18 -3.57
C ASN A 136 22.61 0.76 -5.05
N LEU A 137 21.63 -0.01 -5.50
CA LEU A 137 21.46 -0.39 -6.91
C LEU A 137 21.25 0.85 -7.82
N TYR A 138 20.69 1.92 -7.26
CA TYR A 138 20.52 3.22 -7.93
C TYR A 138 21.62 4.25 -7.61
N HIS A 139 22.66 3.87 -6.87
CA HIS A 139 23.71 4.78 -6.39
C HIS A 139 23.17 6.03 -5.67
N GLN A 140 22.06 5.87 -4.95
CA GLN A 140 21.42 6.95 -4.19
C GLN A 140 22.04 7.06 -2.79
N THR A 141 22.12 8.28 -2.27
CA THR A 141 22.66 8.54 -0.92
C THR A 141 21.65 8.33 0.20
N GLU A 142 20.36 8.20 -0.13
CA GLU A 142 19.26 8.07 0.83
C GLU A 142 18.31 6.95 0.37
N SER A 143 17.91 6.09 1.29
CA SER A 143 16.86 5.09 1.04
C SER A 143 15.48 5.72 1.29
N ALA A 144 14.77 6.02 0.22
CA ALA A 144 13.37 6.42 0.31
C ALA A 144 12.47 5.25 -0.16
N GLU A 145 11.55 4.76 0.67
CA GLU A 145 10.62 3.67 0.31
C GLU A 145 9.84 3.99 -0.97
N ARG A 146 9.48 5.25 -1.19
CA ARG A 146 8.81 5.72 -2.41
C ARG A 146 9.60 5.44 -3.70
N GLU A 147 10.91 5.24 -3.60
CA GLU A 147 11.82 4.91 -4.71
C GLU A 147 12.05 3.39 -4.84
N ASN A 148 11.56 2.60 -3.89
CA ASN A 148 11.57 1.14 -3.98
C ASN A 148 10.41 0.67 -4.88
N PRO A 149 10.70 0.00 -6.02
CA PRO A 149 9.66 -0.50 -6.91
C PRO A 149 8.86 -1.67 -6.30
N PHE A 150 9.37 -2.31 -5.25
CA PHE A 150 8.77 -3.43 -4.54
C PHE A 150 8.14 -3.03 -3.19
N ARG A 151 7.83 -1.73 -3.01
CA ARG A 151 7.23 -1.19 -1.78
C ARG A 151 5.88 -1.84 -1.45
N PRO A 152 5.45 -1.83 -0.17
CA PRO A 152 4.19 -2.45 0.27
C PRO A 152 2.93 -2.05 -0.50
N TYR A 153 2.86 -0.79 -0.95
CA TYR A 153 1.76 -0.31 -1.80
C TYR A 153 1.54 -1.15 -3.05
N VAL A 154 2.61 -1.65 -3.68
CA VAL A 154 2.50 -2.43 -4.92
C VAL A 154 1.77 -3.75 -4.68
N ILE A 155 2.00 -4.39 -3.54
CA ILE A 155 1.34 -5.64 -3.16
C ILE A 155 -0.10 -5.38 -2.72
N CYS A 156 -0.28 -4.50 -1.73
CA CYS A 156 -1.57 -4.25 -1.14
C CYS A 156 -2.53 -3.55 -2.13
N GLY A 157 -2.03 -2.58 -2.89
CA GLY A 157 -2.81 -1.86 -3.89
C GLY A 157 -3.20 -2.70 -5.10
N SER A 158 -2.34 -3.63 -5.55
CA SER A 158 -2.71 -4.54 -6.65
C SER A 158 -3.79 -5.53 -6.26
N LEU A 159 -3.77 -6.04 -5.02
CA LEU A 159 -4.83 -6.91 -4.51
C LEU A 159 -6.15 -6.16 -4.36
N ALA A 160 -6.12 -4.96 -3.77
CA ALA A 160 -7.30 -4.11 -3.65
C ALA A 160 -7.93 -3.82 -5.03
N LEU A 161 -7.08 -3.48 -6.02
CA LEU A 161 -7.50 -3.30 -7.41
C LEU A 161 -8.17 -4.55 -8.00
N GLY A 162 -7.60 -5.73 -7.80
CA GLY A 162 -8.17 -6.98 -8.29
C GLY A 162 -9.54 -7.27 -7.66
N ILE A 163 -9.71 -7.01 -6.36
CA ILE A 163 -11.00 -7.18 -5.68
C ILE A 163 -12.02 -6.15 -6.19
N SER A 164 -11.61 -4.90 -6.43
CA SER A 164 -12.49 -3.86 -6.97
C SER A 164 -13.05 -4.17 -8.37
N GLU A 165 -12.40 -5.04 -9.16
CA GLU A 165 -12.90 -5.46 -10.47
C GLU A 165 -14.11 -6.40 -10.39
N LEU A 166 -14.37 -7.01 -9.22
CA LEU A 166 -15.50 -7.91 -9.02
C LEU A 166 -16.83 -7.16 -8.81
N ASP A 167 -16.81 -5.82 -8.75
CA ASP A 167 -17.98 -4.93 -8.55
C ASP A 167 -18.94 -5.39 -7.44
N LEU A 168 -18.34 -5.74 -6.29
CA LEU A 168 -19.06 -6.23 -5.12
C LEU A 168 -19.78 -5.09 -4.40
N LEU A 169 -20.75 -5.45 -3.56
CA LEU A 169 -21.30 -4.54 -2.55
C LEU A 169 -20.17 -3.99 -1.68
N GLU A 170 -20.28 -2.73 -1.29
CA GLU A 170 -19.21 -1.99 -0.61
C GLU A 170 -18.73 -2.69 0.67
N ASP A 171 -19.66 -3.08 1.55
CA ASP A 171 -19.35 -3.76 2.81
C ASP A 171 -18.66 -5.11 2.59
N VAL A 172 -19.08 -5.86 1.56
CA VAL A 172 -18.47 -7.14 1.17
C VAL A 172 -17.06 -6.92 0.65
N SER A 173 -16.86 -5.91 -0.21
CA SER A 173 -15.55 -5.53 -0.74
C SER A 173 -14.60 -5.10 0.39
N GLU A 174 -15.06 -4.27 1.33
CA GLU A 174 -14.23 -3.79 2.43
C GLU A 174 -13.78 -4.93 3.34
N VAL A 175 -14.71 -5.79 3.77
CA VAL A 175 -14.45 -6.96 4.62
C VAL A 175 -13.48 -7.91 3.90
N LEU A 176 -13.73 -8.19 2.62
CA LEU A 176 -12.90 -9.11 1.85
C LEU A 176 -11.48 -8.58 1.69
N GLN A 177 -11.33 -7.34 1.25
CA GLN A 177 -10.02 -6.74 1.10
C GLN A 177 -9.28 -6.65 2.45
N LYS A 178 -10.00 -6.45 3.57
CA LYS A 178 -9.41 -6.39 4.91
C LYS A 178 -8.85 -7.74 5.33
N ALA A 179 -9.66 -8.80 5.23
CA ALA A 179 -9.23 -10.16 5.56
C ALA A 179 -8.04 -10.59 4.68
N ALA A 180 -8.13 -10.34 3.36
CA ALA A 180 -7.06 -10.68 2.43
C ALA A 180 -5.77 -9.90 2.71
N ALA A 181 -5.84 -8.60 2.97
CA ALA A 181 -4.68 -7.79 3.32
C ALA A 181 -4.03 -8.23 4.64
N ASN A 182 -4.81 -8.59 5.65
CA ASN A 182 -4.31 -9.07 6.94
C ASN A 182 -3.56 -10.41 6.80
N ARG A 183 -4.09 -11.35 6.01
CA ARG A 183 -3.40 -12.63 5.75
C ARG A 183 -2.17 -12.46 4.86
N LEU A 184 -2.21 -11.53 3.93
CA LEU A 184 -1.07 -11.27 3.06
C LEU A 184 0.05 -10.51 3.79
N SER A 185 -0.27 -9.65 4.77
CA SER A 185 0.75 -8.89 5.50
C SER A 185 1.70 -9.79 6.29
N THR A 186 1.21 -10.90 6.85
CA THR A 186 2.07 -11.86 7.59
C THR A 186 3.07 -12.58 6.67
N ARG A 187 2.79 -12.65 5.36
CA ARG A 187 3.65 -13.29 4.35
C ARG A 187 4.67 -12.35 3.72
N VAL A 188 4.54 -11.04 3.95
CA VAL A 188 5.39 -10.04 3.27
C VAL A 188 6.84 -10.10 3.74
N ILE A 189 7.07 -10.54 4.98
CA ILE A 189 8.42 -10.64 5.54
C ILE A 189 9.26 -11.65 4.75
N ASP A 190 8.72 -12.84 4.49
CA ASP A 190 9.40 -13.91 3.75
C ASP A 190 9.67 -13.49 2.30
N LEU A 191 8.71 -12.82 1.65
CA LEU A 191 8.91 -12.23 0.33
C LEU A 191 10.11 -11.28 0.32
N TYR A 192 10.17 -10.32 1.24
CA TYR A 192 11.27 -9.37 1.27
C TYR A 192 12.59 -10.00 1.69
N GLN A 193 12.59 -11.08 2.48
CA GLN A 193 13.80 -11.85 2.77
C GLN A 193 14.34 -12.49 1.49
N GLN A 194 13.48 -13.08 0.66
CA GLN A 194 13.88 -13.67 -0.62
C GLN A 194 14.45 -12.61 -1.59
N LEU A 195 13.79 -11.46 -1.71
CA LEU A 195 14.30 -10.36 -2.54
C LEU A 195 15.66 -9.83 -2.03
N ASN A 196 15.83 -9.71 -0.71
CA ASN A 196 17.11 -9.32 -0.12
C ASN A 196 18.22 -10.34 -0.39
N ALA A 197 17.94 -11.64 -0.23
CA ALA A 197 18.90 -12.71 -0.49
C ALA A 197 19.33 -12.74 -1.97
N GLN A 198 18.39 -12.47 -2.89
CA GLN A 198 18.69 -12.37 -4.32
C GLN A 198 19.51 -11.13 -4.66
N LEU A 199 19.23 -9.96 -4.06
CA LEU A 199 20.08 -8.78 -4.20
C LEU A 199 21.49 -9.02 -3.65
N GLU A 200 21.61 -9.80 -2.58
CA GLU A 200 22.89 -10.21 -2.01
C GLU A 200 23.70 -11.11 -2.95
N SER A 201 23.05 -12.08 -3.60
CA SER A 201 23.73 -12.95 -4.58
C SER A 201 24.22 -12.17 -5.81
N PHE A 202 23.60 -11.02 -6.11
CA PHE A 202 24.10 -10.06 -7.10
C PHE A 202 25.18 -9.10 -6.57
N GLY A 203 25.59 -9.24 -5.31
CA GLY A 203 26.66 -8.44 -4.69
C GLY A 203 26.24 -7.05 -4.22
N ILE A 204 24.94 -6.78 -4.03
CA ILE A 204 24.43 -5.46 -3.63
C ILE A 204 24.32 -5.39 -2.11
N PRO A 205 25.17 -4.63 -1.39
CA PRO A 205 25.18 -4.62 0.07
C PRO A 205 24.00 -3.83 0.67
N VAL A 206 23.71 -4.07 1.96
CA VAL A 206 22.71 -3.30 2.75
C VAL A 206 23.23 -1.91 3.16
N LYS A 207 24.55 -1.67 3.12
CA LYS A 207 25.15 -0.42 3.63
C LYS A 207 24.85 0.76 2.71
N LEU A 208 24.05 1.72 3.16
CA LEU A 208 24.01 3.05 2.56
C LEU A 208 25.41 3.70 2.73
N PRO A 209 25.98 4.36 1.71
CA PRO A 209 27.25 5.05 1.86
C PRO A 209 27.12 6.09 2.97
N ALA A 210 27.91 5.94 4.04
CA ALA A 210 27.90 6.85 5.16
C ALA A 210 28.26 8.26 4.70
N GLN A 211 27.29 9.19 4.67
CA GLN A 211 27.64 10.60 4.72
C GLN A 211 28.20 10.88 6.10
N GLY A 212 29.52 11.10 6.16
CA GLY A 212 30.18 11.59 7.36
C GLY A 212 29.52 12.89 7.82
N ARG A 213 28.73 12.81 8.89
CA ARG A 213 28.38 13.96 9.73
C ARG A 213 28.67 13.63 11.18
N SER A 214 29.94 13.80 11.52
CA SER A 214 30.33 14.23 12.85
C SER A 214 29.67 15.59 13.13
N ARG A 215 28.77 15.66 14.13
CA ARG A 215 28.68 16.81 15.05
C ARG A 215 27.86 16.46 16.31
N SER A 216 28.60 16.06 17.33
CA SER A 216 28.55 16.50 18.73
C SER A 216 27.21 16.93 19.35
N GLU A 217 26.87 16.24 20.45
CA GLU A 217 26.00 16.66 21.54
C GLU A 217 26.26 18.10 22.03
N LYS A 218 25.19 18.83 22.39
CA LYS A 218 25.11 19.53 23.70
C LYS A 218 23.69 20.02 24.03
N LYS A 219 23.26 19.57 25.21
CA LYS A 219 22.22 20.02 26.16
C LYS A 219 21.79 21.49 26.07
N SER A 220 20.48 21.76 26.28
CA SER A 220 19.94 22.34 27.53
C SER A 220 18.63 23.14 27.33
N SER A 221 17.59 22.66 28.00
CA SER A 221 16.46 23.33 28.69
C SER A 221 16.09 24.81 28.41
N LYS A 222 14.79 25.07 28.22
CA LYS A 222 13.93 25.66 29.29
C LYS A 222 12.45 25.74 28.90
N SER A 223 11.62 25.28 29.82
CA SER A 223 10.18 25.48 29.92
C SER A 223 9.80 26.96 30.09
N ARG A 224 8.64 27.37 29.56
CA ARG A 224 7.83 28.45 30.15
C ARG A 224 6.35 28.24 29.83
N ALA A 225 5.55 28.25 30.88
CA ALA A 225 4.13 27.98 30.91
C ALA A 225 3.26 29.16 30.42
N LEU A 226 2.10 28.75 29.87
CA LEU A 226 0.76 29.35 29.78
C LEU A 226 0.52 30.75 30.36
N GLN A 227 -0.28 31.55 29.65
CA GLN A 227 -1.59 32.03 30.13
C GLN A 227 -2.57 32.33 28.97
N PRO A 228 -3.89 32.29 29.22
CA PRO A 228 -4.98 32.19 28.23
C PRO A 228 -5.53 33.58 27.85
N ILE A 229 -6.47 33.66 26.89
CA ILE A 229 -7.68 34.52 26.88
C ILE A 229 -8.42 34.41 25.51
N ASP A 230 -9.73 34.18 25.64
CA ASP A 230 -10.89 34.50 24.79
C ASP A 230 -11.12 33.89 23.39
N SER A 231 -12.12 33.01 23.38
CA SER A 231 -12.95 32.61 22.24
C SER A 231 -13.86 33.77 21.78
N PRO A 232 -14.12 33.86 20.47
CA PRO A 232 -15.46 34.21 20.02
C PRO A 232 -16.09 33.10 19.18
N THR A 233 -17.28 32.72 19.63
CA THR A 233 -18.31 31.95 18.93
C THR A 233 -18.55 32.49 17.52
N VAL A 234 -18.42 31.65 16.50
CA VAL A 234 -18.97 31.91 15.16
C VAL A 234 -19.91 30.76 14.81
N THR A 235 -21.20 31.06 14.91
CA THR A 235 -22.30 30.26 14.39
C THR A 235 -22.30 30.38 12.87
N ALA A 236 -22.07 29.28 12.15
CA ALA A 236 -22.21 29.22 10.69
C ALA A 236 -23.30 28.21 10.32
N THR A 237 -24.46 28.76 9.99
CA THR A 237 -25.64 28.11 9.42
C THR A 237 -25.31 27.52 8.06
N ILE A 238 -25.64 26.25 7.83
CA ILE A 238 -25.51 25.55 6.53
C ILE A 238 -26.76 25.86 5.69
N PRO A 239 -26.64 26.45 4.48
CA PRO A 239 -27.73 26.45 3.53
C PRO A 239 -27.76 25.14 2.75
N THR A 240 -28.83 24.37 2.97
CA THR A 240 -29.27 23.24 2.15
C THR A 240 -29.71 23.73 0.78
N ALA A 241 -28.96 23.44 -0.28
CA ALA A 241 -29.49 23.40 -1.64
C ALA A 241 -28.58 22.63 -2.59
N LEU A 242 -29.21 21.70 -3.32
CA LEU A 242 -28.86 21.26 -4.67
C LEU A 242 -27.67 20.29 -4.84
N ALA A 243 -28.00 19.00 -4.90
CA ALA A 243 -27.23 18.04 -5.68
C ALA A 243 -28.20 17.01 -6.30
N ALA A 244 -28.88 17.46 -7.35
CA ALA A 244 -29.37 16.57 -8.39
C ALA A 244 -28.32 16.55 -9.51
N GLN A 245 -28.00 15.34 -9.98
CA GLN A 245 -27.29 15.04 -11.23
C GLN A 245 -25.77 15.28 -11.25
N ALA A 246 -25.01 14.19 -11.15
CA ALA A 246 -23.93 13.87 -12.08
C ALA A 246 -23.47 12.42 -11.83
N SER A 247 -24.17 11.49 -12.46
CA SER A 247 -23.66 10.13 -12.66
C SER A 247 -22.47 10.16 -13.62
N GLN A 248 -21.58 9.18 -13.44
CA GLN A 248 -20.57 8.67 -14.39
C GLN A 248 -19.22 9.40 -14.47
N LEU A 249 -18.26 8.93 -13.67
CA LEU A 249 -16.83 8.86 -14.04
C LEU A 249 -16.22 7.57 -13.45
N PRO A 250 -15.26 6.90 -14.14
CA PRO A 250 -14.75 5.58 -13.77
C PRO A 250 -13.82 5.62 -12.54
N ARG A 251 -14.02 4.66 -11.61
CA ARG A 251 -13.34 4.46 -10.32
C ARG A 251 -11.80 4.28 -10.37
N SER A 252 -11.16 4.37 -11.54
CA SER A 252 -9.75 4.01 -11.75
C SER A 252 -8.71 5.09 -11.44
N ASP A 253 -9.12 6.35 -11.23
CA ASP A 253 -8.18 7.49 -11.08
C ASP A 253 -7.67 7.73 -9.66
N LEU A 254 -8.26 7.11 -8.64
CA LEU A 254 -7.92 7.32 -7.23
C LEU A 254 -6.51 6.82 -6.85
N LEU A 255 -5.92 5.94 -7.65
CA LEU A 255 -4.61 5.33 -7.38
C LEU A 255 -3.42 6.10 -7.95
N LEU A 256 -3.66 7.23 -8.62
CA LEU A 256 -2.61 8.02 -9.26
C LEU A 256 -1.80 8.88 -8.27
N ARG A 257 -2.27 9.09 -7.04
CA ARG A 257 -1.60 9.93 -6.02
C ARG A 257 -0.31 9.35 -5.45
N TRP A 258 -0.08 8.05 -5.61
CA TRP A 258 1.12 7.37 -5.08
C TRP A 258 2.23 7.23 -6.12
N ILE A 259 2.11 7.92 -7.26
CA ILE A 259 3.13 8.01 -8.32
C ILE A 259 3.80 9.37 -8.31
#